data_AF-K6Y3G8-F1
#
_entry.id   AF-K6Y3G8-F1
#
_cell.length_a   1.000
_cell.length_b   1.000
_cell.length_c   1.000
_cell.angle_alpha   90.00
_cell.angle_beta   90.00
_cell.angle_gamma   90.00
#
_symmetry.space_group_name_H-M   'P 1'
#
loop_
_entity.id
_entity.type
_entity.pdbx_description
1 polymer ?
#
loop_
_entity_poly.entity_id
_entity_poly.type
_entity_poly.pdbx_seq_one_letter_code
_entity_poly.pdbx_strand_id
1 'polypeptide(L)'
;MKKIIIGSIITAGILLTGSAQAKYIDKNTEANLVKICEAIKSNSRIRLNLAIEDSGITAKAVSKGLVCNGYDPVTFAIINKAQNTAKFMARKGNVDYEALLAKL
;
A
#
# COMPACT_ATOMS: atom_id res chain seq x y z
N MET A 1 -38.42 -24.77 -45.16
CA MET A 1 -38.20 -23.54 -44.37
C MET A 1 -36.93 -23.68 -43.54
N LYS A 2 -35.86 -22.95 -43.88
CA LYS A 2 -34.88 -22.45 -42.89
C LYS A 2 -33.93 -21.49 -43.59
N LYS A 3 -34.16 -20.18 -43.39
CA LYS A 3 -33.22 -19.13 -43.78
C LYS A 3 -32.21 -19.02 -42.64
N ILE A 4 -30.94 -19.32 -42.90
CA ILE A 4 -29.87 -19.10 -41.95
C ILE A 4 -29.36 -17.67 -42.18
N ILE A 5 -29.65 -16.78 -41.24
CA ILE A 5 -29.13 -15.42 -41.24
C ILE A 5 -27.87 -15.44 -40.36
N ILE A 6 -26.70 -15.40 -40.99
CA ILE A 6 -25.41 -15.26 -40.33
C ILE A 6 -25.23 -13.76 -40.05
N GLY A 7 -25.60 -13.33 -38.84
CA GLY A 7 -25.36 -11.98 -38.36
C GLY A 7 -24.00 -11.89 -37.67
N SER A 8 -23.05 -11.21 -38.29
CA SER A 8 -21.78 -10.82 -37.64
C SER A 8 -22.05 -9.79 -36.54
N ILE A 9 -21.91 -10.20 -35.29
CA ILE A 9 -21.90 -9.28 -34.14
C ILE A 9 -20.47 -8.73 -34.04
N ILE A 10 -20.23 -7.54 -34.59
CA ILE A 10 -19.00 -6.78 -34.36
C ILE A 10 -19.17 -6.09 -33.01
N THR A 11 -18.75 -6.75 -31.93
CA THR A 11 -18.73 -6.15 -30.59
C THR A 11 -17.56 -5.17 -30.53
N ALA A 12 -17.81 -3.90 -30.84
CA ALA A 12 -16.85 -2.83 -30.61
C ALA A 12 -16.69 -2.61 -29.10
N GLY A 13 -15.66 -3.24 -28.51
CA GLY A 13 -15.29 -3.03 -27.13
C GLY A 13 -14.71 -1.64 -26.94
N ILE A 14 -15.51 -0.70 -26.41
CA ILE A 14 -15.02 0.60 -25.96
C ILE A 14 -14.15 0.36 -24.73
N LEU A 15 -12.84 0.31 -24.92
CA LEU A 15 -11.88 0.38 -23.82
C LEU A 15 -11.97 1.79 -23.23
N LEU A 16 -12.75 1.94 -22.17
CA LEU A 16 -12.72 3.12 -21.31
C LEU A 16 -11.37 3.13 -20.59
N THR A 17 -10.32 3.63 -21.25
CA THR A 17 -9.05 3.97 -20.60
C THR A 17 -9.30 5.18 -19.71
N GLY A 18 -9.81 4.94 -18.50
CA GLY A 18 -9.90 5.98 -17.49
C GLY A 18 -8.50 6.51 -17.21
N SER A 19 -8.25 7.78 -17.55
CA SER A 19 -7.02 8.45 -17.16
C SER A 19 -7.00 8.55 -15.64
N ALA A 20 -6.24 7.68 -14.98
CA ALA A 20 -5.96 7.82 -13.56
C ALA A 20 -5.15 9.10 -13.37
N GLN A 21 -5.83 10.19 -12.99
CA GLN A 21 -5.15 11.44 -12.64
C GLN A 21 -4.55 11.28 -11.25
N ALA A 22 -3.28 10.90 -11.19
CA ALA A 22 -2.53 10.91 -9.94
C ALA A 22 -2.30 12.37 -9.52
N LYS A 23 -2.71 12.70 -8.29
CA LYS A 23 -2.44 14.01 -7.71
C LYS A 23 -0.92 14.16 -7.52
N TYR A 24 -0.37 15.30 -7.91
CA TYR A 24 1.04 15.59 -7.69
C TYR A 24 1.37 15.56 -6.19
N ILE A 25 2.39 14.78 -5.82
CA ILE A 25 2.98 14.77 -4.48
C ILE A 25 4.25 15.60 -4.55
N ASP A 26 4.45 16.50 -3.59
CA ASP A 26 5.71 17.25 -3.56
C ASP A 26 6.89 16.32 -3.22
N LYS A 27 8.05 16.63 -3.79
CA LYS A 27 9.26 15.80 -3.67
C LYS A 27 9.69 15.57 -2.22
N ASN A 28 9.42 16.51 -1.32
CA ASN A 28 9.81 16.42 0.08
C ASN A 28 8.92 15.41 0.83
N THR A 29 7.61 15.46 0.57
CA THR A 29 6.66 14.46 1.07
C THR A 29 7.01 13.07 0.54
N GLU A 30 7.27 12.93 -0.76
CA GLU A 30 7.66 11.63 -1.34
C GLU A 30 8.91 11.06 -0.66
N ALA A 31 9.96 11.88 -0.51
CA ALA A 31 11.19 11.46 0.16
C ALA A 31 10.95 11.02 1.62
N ASN A 32 10.05 11.70 2.33
CA ASN A 32 9.68 11.32 3.69
C ASN A 32 8.92 9.99 3.74
N LEU A 33 7.99 9.76 2.80
CA LEU A 33 7.27 8.48 2.70
C LEU A 33 8.22 7.32 2.40
N VAL A 34 9.20 7.51 1.52
CA VAL A 34 10.25 6.52 1.24
C VAL A 34 11.08 6.23 2.49
N LYS A 35 11.53 7.25 3.22
CA LYS A 35 12.27 7.07 4.50
C LYS A 35 11.46 6.28 5.52
N ILE A 36 10.15 6.51 5.59
CA ILE A 36 9.26 5.72 6.46
C ILE A 36 9.25 4.26 6.02
N CYS A 37 9.11 3.96 4.72
CA CYS A 37 9.19 2.57 4.23
C CYS A 37 10.54 1.91 4.56
N GLU A 38 11.65 2.61 4.40
CA GLU A 38 12.97 2.10 4.80
C GLU A 38 13.06 1.85 6.30
N ALA A 39 12.48 2.73 7.12
CA ALA A 39 12.45 2.57 8.56
C ALA A 39 11.55 1.41 9.00
N ILE A 40 10.41 1.18 8.33
CA ILE A 40 9.54 0.02 8.53
C ILE A 40 10.33 -1.27 8.30
N LYS A 41 11.10 -1.36 7.20
CA LYS A 41 11.95 -2.51 6.87
C LYS A 41 13.07 -2.76 7.91
N SER A 42 13.50 -1.73 8.63
CA SER A 42 14.70 -1.80 9.49
C SER A 42 14.54 -2.60 10.78
N ASN A 43 13.32 -3.00 11.16
CA ASN A 43 12.99 -3.61 12.45
C ASN A 43 13.32 -2.73 13.69
N SER A 44 13.72 -1.47 13.51
CA SER A 44 14.01 -0.53 14.59
C SER A 44 12.83 0.41 14.83
N ARG A 45 12.18 0.26 15.99
CA ARG A 45 11.07 1.14 16.41
C ARG A 45 11.51 2.60 16.57
N ILE A 46 12.75 2.83 16.99
CA ILE A 46 13.29 4.17 17.17
C ILE A 46 13.43 4.85 15.81
N ARG A 47 14.03 4.17 14.82
CA ARG A 47 14.16 4.70 13.46
C ARG A 47 12.80 4.97 12.82
N LEU A 48 11.83 4.09 13.04
CA LEU A 48 10.48 4.26 12.53
C LEU A 48 9.76 5.46 13.17
N ASN A 49 9.85 5.63 14.49
CA ASN A 49 9.26 6.77 15.16
C ASN A 49 9.87 8.09 14.65
N LEU A 50 11.20 8.17 14.56
CA LEU A 50 11.89 9.36 14.06
C LEU A 50 11.48 9.68 12.62
N ALA A 51 11.48 8.70 11.72
CA ALA A 51 11.06 8.92 10.33
C ALA A 51 9.60 9.40 10.21
N ILE A 52 8.71 8.91 11.08
CA ILE A 52 7.31 9.36 11.13
C ILE A 52 7.24 10.79 11.68
N GLU A 53 7.95 11.11 12.75
CA GLU A 53 7.98 12.44 13.37
C GLU A 53 8.54 13.50 12.40
N ASP A 54 9.69 13.22 11.78
CA ASP A 54 10.34 14.09 10.79
C ASP A 54 9.45 14.37 9.57
N SER A 55 8.53 13.45 9.26
CA SER A 55 7.59 13.61 8.14
C SER A 55 6.40 14.53 8.45
N GLY A 56 6.09 14.75 9.74
CA GLY A 56 4.85 15.39 10.18
C GLY A 56 3.58 14.56 9.97
N ILE A 57 3.69 13.32 9.46
CA ILE A 57 2.56 12.43 9.22
C ILE A 57 2.30 11.59 10.47
N THR A 58 1.02 11.43 10.85
CA THR A 58 0.70 10.60 12.01
C THR A 58 0.96 9.12 11.74
N ALA A 59 1.45 8.38 12.75
CA ALA A 59 1.67 6.94 12.63
C ALA A 59 0.40 6.15 12.23
N LYS A 60 -0.79 6.66 12.59
CA LYS A 60 -2.08 6.10 12.18
C LYS A 60 -2.33 6.27 10.68
N ALA A 61 -2.04 7.46 10.13
CA ALA A 61 -2.16 7.71 8.70
C ALA A 61 -1.17 6.86 7.90
N VAL A 62 0.08 6.75 8.37
CA VAL A 62 1.07 5.84 7.78
C VAL A 62 0.52 4.41 7.78
N SER A 63 0.10 3.89 8.93
CA SER A 63 -0.36 2.50 9.08
C SER A 63 -1.52 2.14 8.16
N LYS A 64 -2.43 3.09 7.90
CA LYS A 64 -3.64 2.83 7.10
C LYS A 64 -3.54 3.21 5.64
N GLY A 65 -2.62 4.10 5.27
CA GLY A 65 -2.59 4.72 3.94
C GLY A 65 -1.29 4.59 3.18
N LEU A 66 -0.16 4.32 3.86
CA LEU A 66 1.11 4.15 3.17
C LEU A 66 1.17 2.76 2.53
N VAL A 67 1.65 2.71 1.29
CA VAL A 67 1.97 1.47 0.59
C VAL A 67 3.46 1.46 0.28
N CYS A 68 4.16 0.44 0.74
CA CYS A 68 5.59 0.23 0.51
C CYS A 68 5.76 -0.94 -0.47
N ASN A 69 6.23 -0.65 -1.69
CA ASN A 69 6.41 -1.65 -2.75
C ASN A 69 5.17 -2.54 -2.99
N GLY A 70 3.98 -1.95 -2.95
CA GLY A 70 2.71 -2.66 -3.15
C GLY A 70 2.11 -3.31 -1.91
N TYR A 71 2.79 -3.27 -0.75
CA TYR A 71 2.31 -3.85 0.50
C TYR A 71 1.94 -2.77 1.52
N ASP A 72 0.93 -3.04 2.36
CA ASP A 72 0.66 -2.22 3.53
C ASP A 72 1.83 -2.28 4.53
N PRO A 73 1.95 -1.32 5.47
CA PRO A 73 3.12 -1.21 6.34
C PRO A 73 3.35 -2.43 7.24
N VAL A 74 2.28 -3.13 7.65
CA VAL A 74 2.39 -4.31 8.52
C VAL A 74 2.90 -5.49 7.72
N THR A 75 2.28 -5.78 6.57
CA THR A 75 2.72 -6.85 5.68
C THR A 75 4.14 -6.61 5.16
N PHE A 76 4.45 -5.38 4.75
CA PHE A 76 5.78 -4.99 4.29
C PHE A 76 6.85 -5.25 5.36
N ALA A 77 6.57 -4.95 6.62
CA ALA A 77 7.47 -5.25 7.72
C ALA A 77 7.65 -6.77 7.92
N ILE A 78 6.56 -7.55 7.88
CA ILE A 78 6.60 -9.01 8.08
C ILE A 78 7.46 -9.68 7.00
N ILE A 79 7.21 -9.41 5.72
CA ILE A 79 7.95 -10.04 4.60
C ILE A 79 9.44 -9.66 4.61
N ASN A 80 9.80 -8.55 5.27
CA ASN A 80 11.18 -8.12 5.48
C ASN A 80 11.75 -8.54 6.84
N LYS A 81 11.10 -9.46 7.57
CA LYS A 81 11.56 -9.96 8.88
C LYS A 81 11.71 -8.84 9.93
N ALA A 82 10.82 -7.86 9.91
CA ALA A 82 10.83 -6.69 10.78
C ALA A 82 9.67 -6.72 11.80
N GLN A 83 9.64 -7.70 12.69
CA GLN A 83 8.50 -7.97 13.57
C GLN A 83 8.21 -6.84 14.57
N ASN A 84 9.23 -6.11 15.03
CA ASN A 84 9.05 -5.02 16.00
C ASN A 84 8.33 -3.83 15.36
N THR A 85 8.68 -3.49 14.13
CA THR A 85 8.02 -2.43 13.35
C THR A 85 6.66 -2.91 12.85
N ALA A 86 6.53 -4.18 12.47
CA ALA A 86 5.23 -4.78 12.11
C ALA A 86 4.21 -4.67 13.26
N LYS A 87 4.57 -5.13 14.46
CA LYS A 87 3.72 -5.05 15.66
C LYS A 87 3.41 -3.60 16.03
N PHE A 88 4.37 -2.69 15.88
CA PHE A 88 4.15 -1.27 16.11
C PHE A 88 3.11 -0.69 15.13
N MET A 89 3.27 -0.96 13.83
CA MET A 89 2.35 -0.48 12.80
C MET A 89 0.96 -1.09 12.95
N ALA A 90 0.86 -2.39 13.29
CA ALA A 90 -0.42 -3.06 13.53
C ALA A 90 -1.19 -2.39 14.67
N ARG A 91 -0.52 -2.08 15.80
CA ARG A 91 -1.12 -1.33 16.92
C ARG A 91 -1.59 0.06 16.51
N LYS A 92 -0.85 0.76 15.65
CA LYS A 92 -1.24 2.11 15.17
C LYS A 92 -2.39 2.06 14.17
N GLY A 93 -2.55 0.96 13.45
CA GLY A 93 -3.59 0.73 12.46
C GLY A 93 -4.86 0.08 13.00
N ASN A 94 -4.84 -0.45 14.23
CA ASN A 94 -5.83 -1.41 14.75
C ASN A 94 -5.96 -2.65 13.85
N VAL A 95 -4.82 -3.17 13.37
CA VAL A 95 -4.73 -4.42 12.61
C VAL A 95 -4.46 -5.57 13.58
N ASP A 96 -5.19 -6.67 13.44
CA ASP A 96 -4.90 -7.90 14.15
C ASP A 96 -3.65 -8.55 13.54
N TYR A 97 -2.52 -8.42 14.24
CA TYR A 97 -1.23 -8.90 13.79
C TYR A 97 -1.16 -10.42 13.69
N GLU A 98 -1.77 -11.15 14.62
CA GLU A 98 -1.71 -12.62 14.64
C GLU A 98 -2.62 -13.20 13.55
N ALA A 99 -3.82 -12.64 13.37
CA ALA A 99 -4.71 -13.03 12.28
C ALA A 99 -4.12 -12.71 10.90
N LEU A 100 -3.33 -11.63 10.78
CA LEU A 100 -2.60 -11.32 9.55
C LEU A 100 -1.46 -12.31 9.29
N LEU A 101 -0.66 -12.61 10.31
CA LEU A 101 0.42 -13.60 10.20
C LEU A 101 -0.08 -14.97 9.75
N ALA A 102 -1.23 -15.41 10.25
CA ALA A 102 -1.82 -16.69 9.88
C ALA A 102 -2.25 -16.79 8.41
N LYS A 103 -2.32 -15.67 7.68
CA LYS A 103 -2.74 -15.60 6.27
C LYS A 103 -1.58 -15.50 5.28
N LEU A 104 -0.36 -15.27 5.77
CA LEU A 104 0.86 -15.12 4.97
C LEU A 104 1.59 -16.47 4.84
#